data_AF-A0A7V5G632-F1
#
_entry.id   AF-A0A7V5G632-F1
#
_cell.length_a   1.000
_cell.length_b   1.000
_cell.length_c   1.000
_cell.angle_alpha   90.00
_cell.angle_beta   90.00
_cell.angle_gamma   90.00
#
_symmetry.space_group_name_H-M   'P 1'
#
loop_
_entity.id
_entity.type
_entity.pdbx_description
1 polymer ?
#
loop_
_entity_poly.entity_id
_entity_poly.type
_entity_poly.pdbx_seq_one_letter_code
_entity_poly.pdbx_strand_id
1 'polypeptide(L)'
;MQPLIQELQKKYKDNPQKLQKEQLELFKKNKVNPLGGCLPLFFQFPVFIALYQVLFRFIELKGTQFLWIKDLSLPDHTFKLPFSLPY
;
A
#
# COMPACT_ATOMS: atom_id res chain seq x y z
N MET A 1 -13.69 -15.64 5.04
CA MET A 1 -13.56 -15.66 3.57
C MET A 1 -12.40 -16.51 3.06
N GLN A 2 -11.19 -16.39 3.62
CA GLN A 2 -10.02 -17.19 3.19
C GLN A 2 -10.26 -18.71 3.07
N PRO A 3 -10.90 -19.42 4.02
CA PRO A 3 -11.11 -20.86 3.88
C PRO A 3 -12.05 -21.22 2.72
N LEU A 4 -13.14 -20.46 2.54
CA LEU A 4 -14.09 -20.63 1.43
C LEU A 4 -13.44 -20.39 0.06
N ILE A 5 -12.55 -19.41 -0.05
CA ILE A 5 -11.82 -19.13 -1.30
C ILE A 5 -10.84 -20.28 -1.61
N GLN A 6 -10.20 -20.85 -0.59
CA GLN A 6 -9.27 -21.98 -0.75
C GLN A 6 -9.99 -23.27 -1.19
N GLU A 7 -11.18 -23.55 -0.65
CA GLU A 7 -12.01 -24.68 -1.09
C GLU A 7 -12.42 -24.53 -2.56
N LEU A 8 -12.80 -23.31 -2.95
CA LEU A 8 -13.20 -22.97 -4.32
C LEU A 8 -12.01 -23.07 -5.30
N GLN A 9 -10.81 -22.68 -4.86
CA GLN A 9 -9.57 -22.88 -5.59
C GLN A 9 -9.20 -24.36 -5.77
N LYS A 10 -9.41 -25.20 -4.75
CA LYS A 10 -9.20 -26.65 -4.85
C LYS A 10 -10.21 -27.30 -5.80
N LYS A 11 -11.48 -26.86 -5.78
CA LYS A 11 -12.57 -27.42 -6.58
C LYS A 11 -12.47 -27.08 -8.07
N TYR A 12 -11.93 -25.91 -8.41
CA TYR A 12 -11.85 -25.42 -9.80
C TYR A 12 -10.42 -25.19 -10.30
N LYS A 13 -9.45 -25.96 -9.79
CA LYS A 13 -8.03 -25.84 -10.14
C LYS A 13 -7.76 -25.92 -11.64
N ASP A 14 -8.50 -26.77 -12.34
CA ASP A 14 -8.33 -27.00 -13.79
C ASP A 14 -9.19 -26.08 -14.66
N ASN A 15 -9.99 -25.20 -14.04
CA ASN A 15 -10.89 -24.29 -14.77
C ASN A 15 -10.86 -22.86 -14.19
N PRO A 16 -9.86 -22.04 -14.58
CA PRO A 16 -9.67 -20.70 -14.03
C PRO A 16 -10.82 -19.75 -14.35
N GLN A 17 -11.51 -19.94 -15.48
CA GLN A 17 -12.67 -19.12 -15.86
C GLN A 17 -13.84 -19.38 -14.90
N LYS A 18 -14.13 -20.65 -14.61
CA LYS A 18 -15.21 -21.02 -13.68
C LYS A 18 -14.88 -20.57 -12.25
N LEU A 19 -13.62 -20.66 -11.87
CA LEU A 19 -13.11 -20.18 -10.59
C LEU A 19 -13.35 -18.68 -10.39
N GLN A 20 -13.02 -17.84 -11.37
CA GLN A 20 -13.26 -16.38 -11.27
C GLN A 20 -14.74 -16.05 -11.11
N LYS A 21 -15.62 -16.75 -11.84
CA LYS A 21 -17.08 -16.54 -11.77
C LYS A 21 -17.63 -16.88 -10.39
N GLU A 22 -17.28 -18.05 -9.86
CA GLU A 22 -17.73 -18.53 -8.54
C GLU A 22 -17.13 -17.68 -7.40
N GLN A 23 -15.89 -17.20 -7.54
CA GLN A 23 -15.30 -16.24 -6.58
C GLN A 23 -16.10 -14.93 -6.54
N LEU A 24 -16.49 -14.40 -7.69
CA LEU A 24 -17.31 -13.18 -7.75
C LEU A 24 -18.68 -13.39 -7.12
N GLU A 25 -19.33 -14.54 -7.35
CA GLU A 25 -20.59 -14.89 -6.69
C GLU A 25 -20.44 -15.05 -5.18
N LEU A 26 -19.34 -15.65 -4.72
CA LEU A 26 -19.03 -15.78 -3.29
C LEU A 26 -18.88 -14.41 -2.62
N PHE A 27 -18.17 -13.47 -3.26
CA PHE A 27 -18.02 -12.10 -2.75
C PHE A 27 -19.38 -11.38 -2.66
N LYS A 28 -20.23 -11.53 -3.69
CA LYS A 28 -21.59 -10.98 -3.70
C LYS A 28 -22.48 -11.57 -2.60
N LYS A 29 -22.48 -12.91 -2.44
CA LYS A 29 -23.27 -13.61 -1.40
C LYS A 29 -22.89 -13.16 0.01
N ASN A 30 -21.60 -12.96 0.26
CA ASN A 30 -21.10 -12.51 1.55
C ASN A 30 -21.10 -10.97 1.71
N LYS A 31 -21.59 -10.21 0.72
CA LYS A 31 -21.62 -8.74 0.70
C LYS A 31 -20.26 -8.10 0.99
N VAL A 32 -19.17 -8.73 0.55
CA VAL A 32 -17.81 -8.21 0.75
C VAL A 32 -17.30 -7.57 -0.54
N ASN A 33 -16.81 -6.34 -0.45
CA ASN A 33 -16.20 -5.63 -1.58
C ASN A 33 -14.70 -5.93 -1.65
N PRO A 34 -14.18 -6.58 -2.71
CA PRO A 34 -12.74 -6.86 -2.84
C PRO A 34 -11.88 -5.59 -2.88
N LEU A 35 -12.45 -4.45 -3.28
CA LEU A 35 -11.76 -3.15 -3.32
C LEU A 35 -11.82 -2.38 -1.98
N GLY A 36 -12.54 -2.89 -0.99
CA GLY A 36 -12.62 -2.25 0.33
C GLY A 36 -11.26 -2.13 1.02
N GLY A 37 -10.32 -3.04 0.71
CA GLY A 37 -8.97 -3.00 1.27
C GLY A 37 -8.06 -1.91 0.69
N CYS A 38 -8.29 -1.47 -0.56
CA CYS A 38 -7.45 -0.43 -1.20
C CYS A 38 -8.03 0.99 -1.09
N LEU A 39 -9.30 1.12 -0.67
CA LEU A 39 -9.95 2.42 -0.49
C LEU A 39 -9.28 3.32 0.57
N PRO A 40 -8.83 2.80 1.74
CA PRO A 40 -8.09 3.60 2.72
C PRO A 40 -6.77 4.12 2.17
N LEU A 41 -6.09 3.32 1.35
CA LEU A 41 -4.82 3.71 0.72
C LEU A 41 -5.02 4.89 -0.23
N PHE A 42 -6.10 4.87 -1.02
CA PHE A 42 -6.41 5.95 -1.96
C PHE A 42 -6.67 7.29 -1.24
N PHE A 43 -7.32 7.25 -0.08
CA PHE A 43 -7.56 8.46 0.72
C PHE A 43 -6.32 8.92 1.51
N GLN A 44 -5.45 7.98 1.91
CA GLN A 44 -4.19 8.29 2.59
C GLN A 44 -3.13 8.89 1.65
N PHE A 45 -3.13 8.48 0.38
CA PHE A 45 -2.12 8.88 -0.60
C PHE A 45 -2.00 10.41 -0.77
N PRO A 46 -3.10 11.19 -0.88
CA PRO A 46 -3.06 12.66 -0.91
C PRO A 46 -2.37 13.28 0.31
N VAL A 47 -2.62 12.75 1.51
CA VAL A 47 -2.01 13.26 2.75
C VAL A 47 -0.50 13.05 2.73
N PHE A 48 -0.06 11.87 2.28
CA PHE A 48 1.37 11.57 2.16
C PHE A 48 2.06 12.43 1.10
N ILE A 49 1.42 12.64 -0.06
CA ILE A 49 1.95 13.53 -1.11
C ILE A 49 2.09 14.96 -0.58
N ALA A 50 1.07 15.48 0.10
CA ALA A 50 1.10 16.83 0.65
C ALA A 50 2.25 16.98 1.66
N LEU A 51 2.41 16.02 2.57
CA LEU A 51 3.51 16.01 3.52
C LEU A 51 4.87 15.99 2.83
N TYR A 52 5.06 15.12 1.84
CA TYR A 52 6.31 15.05 1.06
C TYR A 52 6.62 16.38 0.36
N GLN A 53 5.63 17.01 -0.27
CA GLN A 53 5.82 18.30 -0.93
C GLN A 53 6.18 19.42 0.05
N VAL A 54 5.59 19.43 1.25
CA VAL A 54 5.93 20.38 2.31
C VAL A 54 7.39 20.19 2.72
N LEU A 55 7.80 18.96 3.06
CA LEU A 55 9.18 18.67 3.46
C LEU A 55 10.21 19.02 2.36
N PHE A 56 9.86 18.83 1.09
CA PHE A 56 10.76 19.08 -0.03
C PHE A 56 10.84 20.56 -0.46
N ARG A 57 9.72 21.31 -0.40
CA ARG A 57 9.65 22.69 -0.92
C ARG A 57 9.91 23.76 0.14
N PHE A 58 9.68 23.47 1.42
CA PHE A 58 9.87 24.47 2.47
C PHE A 58 11.36 24.69 2.74
N ILE A 59 11.85 25.86 2.36
CA ILE A 59 13.27 26.26 2.51
C ILE A 59 13.66 26.33 3.98
N GLU A 60 12.73 26.69 4.88
CA GLU A 60 12.96 26.79 6.32
C GLU A 60 13.27 25.43 6.98
N LEU A 61 12.86 24.32 6.36
CA LEU A 61 13.15 22.98 6.90
C LEU A 61 14.56 22.50 6.56
N LYS A 62 15.26 23.16 5.62
CA LYS A 62 16.63 22.81 5.25
C LYS A 62 17.57 23.08 6.42
N GLY A 63 18.25 22.03 6.87
CA GLY A 63 19.17 22.11 8.01
C GLY A 63 18.48 22.14 9.38
N THR A 64 17.16 21.91 9.45
CA THR A 64 16.46 21.79 10.72
C THR A 64 16.68 20.39 11.31
N GLN A 65 17.12 20.32 12.57
CA GLN A 65 17.31 19.08 13.31
C GLN A 65 16.02 18.68 14.04
N PHE A 66 15.67 17.39 14.01
CA PHE A 66 14.57 16.82 14.79
C PHE A 66 14.96 15.48 15.39
N LEU A 67 14.96 15.37 16.73
CA LEU A 67 15.41 14.18 17.46
C LEU A 67 16.81 13.73 16.99
N TRP A 68 16.92 12.56 16.35
CA TRP A 68 18.16 11.99 15.81
C TRP A 68 18.48 12.43 14.37
N ILE A 69 17.54 13.09 13.68
CA ILE A 69 17.66 13.51 12.29
C ILE A 69 18.37 14.86 12.24
N LYS A 70 19.54 14.90 11.60
CA LYS A 70 20.39 16.10 11.50
C LYS A 70 19.88 17.14 10.51
N ASP A 71 19.10 16.71 9.51
CA ASP A 71 18.50 17.58 8.50
C ASP A 71 17.19 16.95 7.99
N LEU A 72 16.07 17.62 8.23
CA LEU A 72 14.73 17.18 7.81
C LEU A 72 14.52 17.20 6.28
N SER A 73 15.34 17.92 5.53
CA SER A 73 15.25 17.98 4.07
C SER A 73 16.07 16.91 3.35
N LEU A 74 16.88 16.14 4.08
CA LEU A 74 17.73 15.10 3.51
C LEU A 74 17.23 13.68 3.87
N PRO A 75 17.51 12.67 3.01
CA PRO A 75 17.26 11.29 3.35
C PRO A 75 18.05 10.89 4.60
N ASP A 76 17.43 10.17 5.54
CA ASP A 76 18.13 9.70 6.72
C ASP A 76 19.14 8.60 6.37
N HIS A 77 20.36 8.73 6.87
CA HIS A 77 21.47 7.78 6.66
C HIS A 77 21.60 6.76 7.80
N THR A 78 20.71 6.78 8.79
CA THR A 78 20.72 5.81 9.90
C THR A 78 20.50 4.37 9.44
N PHE A 79 19.73 4.16 8.36
CA PHE A 79 19.47 2.83 7.80
C PHE A 79 20.09 2.68 6.41
N LYS A 80 21.10 1.82 6.28
CA LYS A 80 21.68 1.47 4.98
C LYS A 80 20.77 0.43 4.30
N LEU A 81 20.07 0.85 3.25
CA LEU A 81 19.33 -0.07 2.40
C LEU A 81 20.32 -0.98 1.63
N PRO A 82 19.98 -2.26 1.40
CA PRO A 82 20.81 -3.18 0.62
C PRO A 82 20.82 -2.87 -0.90
N PHE A 83 20.07 -1.85 -1.33
CA PHE A 83 19.97 -1.39 -2.71
C PHE A 83 20.00 0.14 -2.77
N SER A 84 20.48 0.70 -3.88
CA SER A 84 20.44 2.14 -4.14
C SER A 84 19.07 2.55 -4.66
N LEU A 85 18.52 3.62 -4.09
CA LEU A 85 17.34 4.27 -4.64
C LEU A 85 17.79 5.17 -5.80
N PRO A 86 17.11 5.13 -6.97
CA PRO A 86 17.29 6.14 -7.99
C PRO A 86 16.68 7.44 -7.46
N TYR A 87 17.52 8.39 -7.10
CA TYR A 87 17.13 9.75 -6.74
C TYR A 87 16.94 10.60 -8.00
#